data_AF-X0VGR3-F1
#
_entry.id   AF-X0VGR3-F1
#
_cell.length_a   1.000
_cell.length_b   1.000
_cell.length_c   1.000
_cell.angle_alpha   90.00
_cell.angle_beta   90.00
_cell.angle_gamma   90.00
#
_symmetry.space_group_name_H-M   'P 1'
#
loop_
_entity.id
_entity.type
_entity.pdbx_description
1 polymer ?
#
loop_
_entity_poly.entity_id
_entity_poly.type
_entity_poly.pdbx_seq_one_letter_code
_entity_poly.pdbx_strand_id
1 'polypeptide(L)' 'MKKNKTGEIIIITNRKQAKNPITQKWVKFDTSTGKTISHKKTSGPYKRVEKVK' A
#
# COMPACT_ATOMS: atom_id res chain seq x y z
N MET A 1 2.31 -11.42 -4.47
CA MET A 1 1.93 -11.21 -5.89
C MET A 1 0.43 -11.41 -5.98
N LYS A 2 -0.30 -10.59 -6.74
CA LYS A 2 -1.76 -10.71 -6.84
C LYS A 2 -2.09 -11.20 -8.25
N LYS A 3 -2.90 -12.25 -8.36
CA LYS A 3 -3.39 -12.74 -9.65
C LYS A 3 -4.65 -11.97 -10.05
N ASN A 4 -4.83 -11.67 -11.33
CA ASN A 4 -6.11 -11.18 -11.86
C ASN A 4 -7.14 -12.32 -11.94
N LYS A 5 -8.37 -12.01 -12.36
CA LYS A 5 -9.45 -13.01 -12.50
C LYS A 5 -9.12 -14.13 -13.49
N THR A 6 -8.18 -13.92 -14.41
CA THR A 6 -7.69 -14.90 -15.39
C THR A 6 -6.45 -15.67 -14.92
N GLY A 7 -5.92 -15.38 -13.72
CA GLY A 7 -4.80 -16.10 -13.12
C GLY A 7 -3.41 -15.53 -13.43
N GLU A 8 -3.32 -14.47 -14.24
CA GLU A 8 -2.07 -13.80 -14.58
C GLU A 8 -1.53 -13.00 -13.39
N ILE A 9 -0.22 -13.00 -13.23
CA ILE A 9 0.47 -12.25 -12.19
C ILE A 9 0.40 -10.76 -12.53
N ILE A 10 -0.35 -9.99 -11.74
CA ILE A 10 -0.26 -8.53 -11.80
C ILE A 10 0.91 -8.09 -10.92
N ILE A 11 1.89 -7.44 -11.53
CA ILE A 11 2.90 -6.65 -10.83
C ILE A 11 2.24 -5.36 -10.39
N ILE A 12 2.15 -5.14 -9.08
CA ILE A 12 1.53 -3.93 -8.54
C ILE A 12 2.63 -2.94 -8.20
N THR A 13 2.97 -2.09 -9.17
CA THR A 13 3.96 -1.02 -9.05
C THR A 13 3.41 0.24 -8.40
N ASN A 14 2.10 0.48 -8.53
CA ASN A 14 1.47 1.76 -8.19
C ASN A 14 0.98 1.82 -6.72
N ARG A 15 1.74 1.25 -5.79
CA ARG A 15 1.39 1.26 -4.36
C ARG A 15 2.50 1.85 -3.54
N LYS A 16 2.15 2.90 -2.79
CA LYS A 16 3.04 3.50 -1.80
C LYS A 16 2.42 3.44 -0.41
N GLN A 17 3.25 3.74 0.57
CA GLN A 17 2.85 3.86 1.96
C GLN A 17 3.35 5.16 2.59
N ALA A 18 2.56 5.68 3.52
CA ALA A 18 2.92 6.82 4.34
C ALA A 18 2.52 6.57 5.80
N LYS A 19 3.21 7.24 6.73
CA LYS A 19 2.80 7.24 8.14
C LYS A 19 1.78 8.35 8.33
N ASN A 20 0.58 8.00 8.77
CA ASN A 20 -0.43 8.97 9.13
C ASN A 20 -0.01 9.63 10.47
N PRO A 21 0.14 10.97 10.53
CA PRO A 21 0.62 11.66 11.73
C PRO A 21 -0.40 11.67 12.88
N ILE A 22 -1.70 11.63 12.56
CA ILE A 22 -2.80 11.65 13.54
C ILE A 22 -2.89 10.30 14.24
N THR A 23 -2.95 9.22 13.46
CA THR A 23 -3.14 7.86 14.01
C THR A 23 -1.83 7.14 14.30
N GLN A 24 -0.70 7.72 13.89
CA GLN A 24 0.64 7.11 13.94
C GLN A 24 0.75 5.76 13.20
N LYS A 25 -0.25 5.40 12.39
CA LYS A 25 -0.34 4.13 11.66
C LYS A 25 0.17 4.28 10.23
N TRP A 26 0.70 3.18 9.70
CA TRP A 26 1.09 3.11 8.29
C TRP A 26 -0.15 2.88 7.42
N VAL A 27 -0.27 3.67 6.36
CA VAL A 27 -1.38 3.61 5.40
C VAL A 27 -0.81 3.24 4.05
N LYS A 28 -1.45 2.29 3.38
CA LYS A 28 -1.16 1.91 2.00
C LYS A 28 -2.21 2.56 1.10
N PHE A 29 -1.74 3.20 0.04
CA PHE A 29 -2.62 3.87 -0.91
C PHE A 29 -2.16 3.58 -2.34
N ASP A 30 -3.10 3.74 -3.25
CA ASP A 30 -2.89 3.61 -4.68
C ASP A 30 -2.37 4.93 -5.24
N THR A 31 -1.23 4.92 -5.91
CA THR A 31 -0.62 6.16 -6.45
C THR A 31 -1.27 6.63 -7.74
N SER A 32 -2.03 5.77 -8.43
CA SER A 32 -2.74 6.14 -9.66
C SER A 32 -4.07 6.84 -9.37
N THR A 33 -4.76 6.42 -8.31
CA THR A 33 -6.07 6.99 -7.93
C THR A 33 -6.04 7.85 -6.68
N GLY A 34 -4.93 7.85 -5.94
CA GLY A 34 -4.83 8.52 -4.63
C GLY A 34 -5.65 7.86 -3.52
N LYS A 35 -6.35 6.76 -3.81
CA LYS A 35 -7.27 6.13 -2.84
C LYS A 35 -6.52 5.31 -1.80
N THR A 36 -6.94 5.45 -0.55
CA THR A 36 -6.47 4.60 0.55
C THR A 36 -6.97 3.16 0.33
N ILE A 37 -6.03 2.23 0.31
CA ILE A 37 -6.31 0.79 0.15
C ILE A 37 -6.48 0.15 1.53
N SER A 38 -5.63 0.52 2.49
CA SER A 38 -5.51 -0.22 3.75
C SER A 38 -4.85 0.61 4.84
N HIS A 39 -5.35 0.47 6.06
CA HIS A 39 -4.71 0.94 7.29
C HIS A 39 -4.03 -0.23 7.99
N LYS A 40 -2.77 -0.05 8.39
CA LYS A 40 -2.02 -1.11 9.06
C LYS A 40 -2.44 -1.15 10.53
N LYS A 41 -2.78 -2.36 11.00
CA LYS A 41 -3.17 -2.59 12.40
C LYS A 41 -1.96 -2.65 13.35
N THR A 42 -0.81 -3.09 12.84
CA THR A 42 0.43 -3.26 13.61
C THR A 42 1.42 -2.14 13.34
N SER A 43 2.36 -1.98 14.27
CA SER A 43 3.43 -0.98 14.17
C SER A 43 4.37 -1.25 12.97
N GLY A 44 5.06 -0.19 12.55
CA GLY A 44 6.04 -0.22 11.46
C GLY A 44 5.45 -0.28 10.05
N PRO A 45 6.26 -0.08 9.00
CA PRO A 45 5.81 -0.04 7.60
C PRO A 45 5.32 -1.38 7.07
N TYR A 46 4.51 -1.39 6.02
CA TYR A 46 4.27 -2.58 5.21
C TYR A 46 5.58 -3.05 4.59
N LYS A 47 5.82 -4.36 4.65
CA LYS A 47 6.97 -4.97 3.96
C LYS A 47 6.77 -4.86 2.45
N ARG A 48 7.86 -4.57 1.71
CA ARG A 48 7.88 -4.53 0.24
C ARG A 48 6.88 -3.55 -0.39
N VAL A 49 6.67 -2.41 0.26
CA VAL A 49 5.90 -1.28 -0.28
C VAL A 49 6.79 -0.05 -0.13
N GLU A 50 6.92 0.77 -1.16
CA GLU A 50 7.77 1.96 -1.09
C GLU A 50 7.14 3.03 -0.21
N LYS A 51 7.96 3.68 0.61
CA LYS A 51 7.55 4.88 1.34
C LYS A 51 7.50 6.06 0.38
N VAL A 52 6.53 6.94 0.58
CA VAL A 52 6.60 8.28 -0.01
C VAL A 52 7.82 8.98 0.58
N LYS A 53 8.64 9.60 -0.29
CA LYS A 53 9.74 10.48 0.14
C LYS A 53 9.17 11.80 0.64
#